data_AF-A0A936Y2X5-F1
#
_entry.id   AF-A0A936Y2X5-F1
#
_cell.length_a   1.000
_cell.length_b   1.000
_cell.length_c   1.000
_cell.angle_alpha   90.00
_cell.angle_beta   90.00
_cell.angle_gamma   90.00
#
_symmetry.space_group_name_H-M   'P 1'
#
loop_
_entity.id
_entity.type
_entity.pdbx_description
1 polymer ?
#
loop_
_entity_poly.entity_id
_entity_poly.type
_entity_poly.pdbx_seq_one_letter_code
_entity_poly.pdbx_strand_id
1 'polypeptide(L)'
;MAANVPLTIQCCIYNNYGNTVSIGSNNLQLGYSIPNLYWALVVDRTSLKVVENFTFSDNSDVPAQLVPYENNAQYMFFLSTMQLSSTNLPVGNFYNFLVSQGAGKELQRIEQIYAALNCGTWGNLGYVLVTTLDSTPGFDYSGYIDNAFISTLQLIPIQVGSGVLYTPEAY
;
A
#
# COMPACT_ATOMS: atom_id res chain seq x y z
N MET A 1 -21.76 17.99 -6.24
CA MET A 1 -20.80 16.88 -6.39
C MET A 1 -19.85 16.97 -5.21
N ALA A 2 -19.48 15.85 -4.58
CA ALA A 2 -18.48 15.89 -3.51
C ALA A 2 -17.13 16.38 -4.05
N ALA A 3 -16.26 16.91 -3.18
CA ALA A 3 -14.96 17.42 -3.59
C ALA A 3 -13.92 16.29 -3.67
N ASN A 4 -12.91 16.46 -4.53
CA ASN A 4 -11.74 15.59 -4.52
C ASN A 4 -11.02 15.69 -3.17
N VAL A 5 -10.52 14.56 -2.67
CA VAL A 5 -9.80 14.51 -1.40
C VAL A 5 -8.32 14.21 -1.69
N PRO A 6 -7.36 15.03 -1.24
CA PRO A 6 -5.95 14.75 -1.46
C PRO A 6 -5.52 13.49 -0.68
N LEU A 7 -4.69 12.66 -1.31
CA LEU A 7 -4.09 11.47 -0.71
C LEU A 7 -2.57 11.56 -0.81
N THR A 8 -1.88 11.39 0.30
CA THR A 8 -0.40 11.40 0.32
C THR A 8 0.11 10.30 1.22
N ILE A 9 1.09 9.56 0.71
CA ILE A 9 1.69 8.43 1.42
C ILE A 9 3.20 8.63 1.46
N GLN A 10 3.75 8.60 2.66
CA GLN A 10 5.18 8.54 2.90
C GLN A 10 5.57 7.10 3.22
N CYS A 11 6.47 6.55 2.40
CA CYS A 11 7.13 5.28 2.67
C CYS A 11 8.53 5.55 3.21
N CYS A 12 8.79 5.10 4.44
CA CYS A 12 10.09 5.24 5.06
C CYS A 12 10.95 3.98 4.86
N ILE A 13 12.22 4.21 4.53
CA ILE A 13 13.20 3.17 4.23
C ILE A 13 14.25 3.08 5.35
N TYR A 14 14.18 3.98 6.36
CA TYR A 14 15.08 4.08 7.51
C TYR A 14 14.34 4.25 8.85
N ASN A 15 15.03 3.95 9.94
CA ASN A 15 14.50 3.91 11.30
C ASN A 15 14.22 5.29 11.95
N ASN A 16 14.56 6.39 11.29
CA ASN A 16 14.44 7.74 11.85
C ASN A 16 13.14 8.47 11.48
N TYR A 17 12.27 7.86 10.66
CA TYR A 17 10.94 8.38 10.33
C TYR A 17 9.92 7.24 10.29
N GLY A 18 8.65 7.59 10.48
CA GLY A 18 7.52 6.66 10.37
C GLY A 18 6.84 6.75 9.01
N ASN A 19 6.13 5.70 8.62
CA ASN A 19 5.23 5.79 7.47
C ASN A 19 4.05 6.68 7.84
N THR A 20 3.60 7.50 6.89
CA THR A 20 2.46 8.39 7.08
C THR A 20 1.49 8.23 5.92
N VAL A 21 0.20 8.18 6.21
CA VAL A 21 -0.88 8.24 5.22
C VAL A 21 -1.78 9.42 5.58
N SER A 22 -1.86 10.40 4.68
CA SER A 22 -2.73 11.56 4.80
C SER A 22 -3.90 11.43 3.83
N ILE A 23 -5.13 11.45 4.35
CA ILE A 23 -6.38 11.46 3.58
C ILE A 23 -7.14 12.73 3.92
N GLY A 24 -7.10 13.73 3.04
CA GLY A 24 -7.64 15.05 3.34
C GLY A 24 -6.91 15.68 4.53
N SER A 25 -7.66 15.96 5.61
CA SER A 25 -7.11 16.47 6.87
C SER A 25 -6.74 15.38 7.88
N ASN A 26 -7.07 14.11 7.61
CA ASN A 26 -6.78 13.01 8.51
C ASN A 26 -5.38 12.47 8.24
N ASN A 27 -4.55 12.42 9.28
CA ASN A 27 -3.19 11.90 9.22
C ASN A 27 -3.08 10.64 10.08
N LEU A 28 -2.64 9.56 9.47
CA LEU A 28 -2.31 8.30 10.13
C LEU A 28 -0.80 8.16 10.12
N GLN A 29 -0.22 7.86 11.26
CA GLN A 29 1.21 7.66 11.40
C GLN A 29 1.45 6.28 12.00
N LEU A 30 2.30 5.51 11.35
CA LEU A 30 2.95 4.39 11.99
C LEU A 30 4.22 4.93 12.64
N GLY A 31 4.33 4.79 13.96
CA GLY A 31 5.54 5.18 14.69
C GLY A 31 6.78 4.43 14.20
N TYR A 32 7.94 4.75 14.78
CA TYR A 32 9.19 4.06 14.47
C TYR A 32 8.99 2.55 14.62
N SER A 33 9.07 1.84 13.50
CA SER A 33 8.91 0.39 13.50
C SER A 33 10.21 -0.30 13.12
N ILE A 34 10.23 -1.59 13.46
CA ILE A 34 11.32 -2.53 13.24
C ILE A 34 11.44 -2.78 11.71
N PRO A 35 12.64 -3.07 11.19
CA PRO A 35 12.82 -3.45 9.79
C PRO A 35 11.93 -4.63 9.35
N ASN A 36 11.75 -4.78 8.03
CA ASN A 36 10.99 -5.87 7.42
C ASN A 36 9.51 -5.93 7.84
N LEU A 37 8.87 -4.76 7.82
CA LEU A 37 7.47 -4.65 8.19
C LEU A 37 6.61 -4.18 7.02
N TYR A 38 5.40 -4.71 6.96
CA TYR A 38 4.31 -4.21 6.17
C TYR A 38 3.33 -3.46 7.07
N TRP A 39 2.88 -2.29 6.62
CA TRP A 39 1.79 -1.56 7.23
C TRP A 39 0.60 -1.56 6.28
N ALA A 40 -0.51 -2.13 6.74
CA ALA A 40 -1.74 -2.27 5.99
C ALA A 40 -2.85 -1.41 6.60
N LEU A 41 -3.55 -0.69 5.73
CA LEU A 41 -4.77 0.03 6.05
C LEU A 41 -5.88 -0.44 5.12
N VAL A 42 -7.06 -0.71 5.68
CA VAL A 42 -8.29 -0.86 4.92
C VAL A 42 -9.18 0.34 5.21
N VAL A 43 -9.67 0.99 4.16
CA VAL A 43 -10.43 2.25 4.24
C VAL A 43 -11.77 2.09 3.54
N ASP A 44 -12.85 2.44 4.24
CA ASP A 44 -14.19 2.50 3.64
C ASP A 44 -14.28 3.66 2.64
N ARG A 45 -14.67 3.38 1.40
CA ARG A 45 -14.68 4.35 0.29
C ARG A 45 -15.79 5.38 0.37
N THR A 46 -16.78 5.22 1.24
CA THR A 46 -17.86 6.21 1.40
C THR A 46 -17.50 7.24 2.47
N SER A 47 -17.06 6.74 3.62
CA SER A 47 -16.79 7.54 4.82
C SER A 47 -15.34 8.00 4.94
N LEU A 48 -14.43 7.40 4.16
CA LEU A 48 -12.97 7.58 4.25
C LEU A 48 -12.40 7.23 5.64
N LYS A 49 -13.13 6.42 6.41
CA LYS A 49 -12.67 5.92 7.71
C LYS A 49 -11.84 4.66 7.52
N VAL A 50 -10.78 4.57 8.31
CA VAL A 50 -9.99 3.35 8.45
C VAL A 50 -10.82 2.32 9.22
N VAL A 51 -11.01 1.15 8.62
CA VAL A 51 -11.71 0.01 9.24
C VAL A 51 -10.73 -1.06 9.73
N GLU A 52 -9.54 -1.13 9.13
CA GLU A 52 -8.41 -1.94 9.63
C GLU A 52 -7.11 -1.14 9.59
N ASN A 53 -6.29 -1.30 10.61
CA ASN A 53 -4.95 -0.72 10.71
C ASN A 53 -4.05 -1.68 11.47
N PHE A 54 -3.14 -2.34 10.76
CA PHE A 54 -2.28 -3.35 11.36
C PHE A 54 -0.94 -3.47 10.65
N THR A 55 -0.01 -4.12 11.32
CA THR A 55 1.32 -4.41 10.80
C THR A 55 1.58 -5.90 10.82
N PHE A 56 2.39 -6.39 9.90
CA PHE A 56 2.81 -7.78 9.82
C PHE A 56 4.19 -7.89 9.16
N SER A 57 4.87 -9.00 9.37
CA SER A 57 6.21 -9.28 8.81
C SER A 57 6.27 -10.54 7.95
N ASP A 58 5.22 -11.35 7.96
CA ASP A 58 5.07 -12.46 7.04
C ASP A 58 4.94 -11.92 5.62
N ASN A 59 5.82 -12.37 4.73
CA ASN A 59 5.85 -11.96 3.34
C ASN A 59 5.28 -13.01 2.39
N SER A 60 4.74 -14.12 2.91
CA SER A 60 4.33 -15.29 2.13
C SER A 60 2.84 -15.57 2.14
N ASP A 61 2.17 -15.35 3.28
CA ASP A 61 0.72 -15.56 3.44
C ASP A 61 -0.05 -14.24 3.56
N VAL A 62 -1.30 -14.26 3.09
CA VAL A 62 -2.19 -13.10 3.21
C VAL A 62 -2.63 -12.95 4.68
N PRO A 63 -2.48 -11.78 5.30
CA PRO A 63 -2.97 -11.55 6.66
C PRO A 63 -4.47 -11.83 6.79
N ALA A 64 -4.85 -12.58 7.83
CA ALA A 64 -6.26 -12.95 8.07
C ALA A 64 -7.19 -11.73 8.18
N GLN A 65 -6.66 -10.58 8.61
CA GLN A 65 -7.36 -9.30 8.69
C GLN A 65 -7.83 -8.77 7.33
N LEU A 66 -7.21 -9.19 6.21
CA LEU A 66 -7.62 -8.76 4.86
C LEU A 66 -8.72 -9.62 4.26
N VAL A 67 -8.85 -10.88 4.71
CA VAL A 67 -9.80 -11.87 4.15
C VAL A 67 -11.25 -11.36 4.09
N PRO A 68 -11.79 -10.64 5.11
CA PRO A 68 -13.17 -10.13 5.05
C PRO A 68 -13.41 -9.06 3.96
N TYR A 69 -12.34 -8.44 3.46
CA TYR A 69 -12.41 -7.30 2.56
C TYR A 69 -11.99 -7.64 1.12
N GLU A 70 -11.47 -8.85 0.89
CA GLU A 70 -11.04 -9.32 -0.42
C GLU A 70 -12.21 -9.33 -1.42
N ASN A 71 -11.97 -8.81 -2.63
CA ASN A 71 -12.97 -8.70 -3.71
C ASN A 71 -14.21 -7.87 -3.34
N ASN A 72 -14.07 -6.95 -2.36
CA ASN A 72 -15.10 -6.00 -1.99
C ASN A 72 -14.75 -4.57 -2.43
N ALA A 73 -15.43 -4.12 -3.49
CA ALA A 73 -15.31 -2.78 -4.05
C ALA A 73 -15.68 -1.65 -3.08
N GLN A 74 -16.30 -1.91 -1.93
CA GLN A 74 -16.56 -0.86 -0.92
C GLN A 74 -15.27 -0.35 -0.25
N TYR A 75 -14.18 -1.11 -0.32
CA TYR A 75 -12.96 -0.83 0.43
C TYR A 75 -11.77 -0.51 -0.47
N MET A 76 -10.92 0.37 0.04
CA MET A 76 -9.56 0.59 -0.46
C MET A 76 -8.56 -0.08 0.45
N PHE A 77 -7.47 -0.53 -0.15
CA PHE A 77 -6.33 -1.11 0.54
C PHE A 77 -5.09 -0.28 0.29
N PHE A 78 -4.44 0.15 1.37
CA PHE A 78 -3.14 0.79 1.33
C PHE A 78 -2.12 -0.13 1.99
N LEU A 79 -1.04 -0.42 1.27
CA LEU A 79 0.13 -1.10 1.79
C LEU A 79 1.30 -0.12 1.74
N SER A 80 2.07 -0.03 2.82
CA SER A 80 3.34 0.67 2.83
C SER A 80 4.36 -0.14 3.62
N THR A 81 5.52 -0.40 3.02
CA THR A 81 6.58 -1.17 3.68
C THR A 81 7.49 -0.29 4.51
N MET A 82 8.23 -0.91 5.43
CA MET A 82 9.25 -0.24 6.23
C MET A 82 10.53 -1.05 6.22
N GLN A 83 11.60 -0.43 5.72
CA GLN A 83 12.96 -1.00 5.62
C GLN A 83 12.95 -2.45 5.12
N LEU A 84 12.33 -2.71 3.97
CA LEU A 84 12.16 -4.08 3.48
C LEU A 84 13.47 -4.59 2.88
N SER A 85 14.05 -5.66 3.41
CA SER A 85 15.20 -6.31 2.79
C SER A 85 14.77 -7.06 1.53
N SER A 86 15.73 -7.31 0.64
CA SER A 86 15.52 -8.15 -0.55
C SER A 86 15.01 -9.56 -0.22
N THR A 87 15.31 -10.10 0.97
CA THR A 87 14.82 -11.42 1.42
C THR A 87 13.38 -11.41 1.94
N ASN A 88 12.83 -10.23 2.20
CA ASN A 88 11.51 -10.04 2.80
C ASN A 88 10.50 -9.48 1.79
N LEU A 89 10.75 -9.60 0.49
CA LEU A 89 9.81 -9.18 -0.54
C LEU A 89 8.55 -10.06 -0.53
N PRO A 90 7.38 -9.54 -0.96
CA PRO A 90 6.19 -10.38 -1.09
C PRO A 90 6.47 -11.58 -2.00
N VAL A 91 6.07 -12.77 -1.53
CA VAL A 91 6.19 -14.05 -2.25
C VAL A 91 4.91 -14.87 -2.07
N GLY A 92 4.78 -15.96 -2.82
CA GLY A 92 3.72 -16.94 -2.61
C GLY A 92 2.31 -16.37 -2.68
N ASN A 93 1.47 -16.74 -1.72
CA ASN A 93 0.06 -16.33 -1.67
C ASN A 93 -0.08 -14.82 -1.51
N PHE A 94 0.80 -14.19 -0.74
CA PHE A 94 0.76 -12.75 -0.53
C PHE A 94 1.10 -11.98 -1.81
N TYR A 95 2.13 -12.41 -2.57
CA TYR A 95 2.41 -11.83 -3.89
C TYR A 95 1.20 -11.94 -4.83
N ASN A 96 0.62 -13.14 -4.93
CA ASN A 96 -0.54 -13.39 -5.79
C ASN A 96 -1.75 -12.53 -5.38
N PHE A 97 -1.96 -12.36 -4.07
CA PHE A 97 -2.98 -11.47 -3.55
C PHE A 97 -2.73 -10.03 -4.00
N LEU A 98 -1.52 -9.49 -3.82
CA LEU A 98 -1.21 -8.12 -4.25
C LEU A 98 -1.47 -7.92 -5.74
N VAL A 99 -1.04 -8.86 -6.58
CA VAL A 99 -1.31 -8.83 -8.03
C VAL A 99 -2.82 -8.89 -8.32
N SER A 100 -3.56 -9.76 -7.64
CA SER A 100 -5.02 -9.87 -7.81
C SER A 100 -5.77 -8.59 -7.41
N GLN A 101 -5.20 -7.83 -6.47
CA GLN A 101 -5.74 -6.55 -6.01
C GLN A 101 -5.16 -5.36 -6.80
N GLY A 102 -4.52 -5.59 -7.94
CA GLY A 102 -4.09 -4.52 -8.84
C GLY A 102 -2.67 -3.99 -8.60
N ALA A 103 -1.82 -4.68 -7.83
CA ALA A 103 -0.39 -4.40 -7.86
C ALA A 103 0.17 -4.58 -9.28
N GLY A 104 1.05 -3.67 -9.68
CA GLY A 104 1.42 -3.50 -11.07
C GLY A 104 2.92 -3.67 -11.32
N LYS A 105 3.43 -2.78 -12.16
CA LYS A 105 4.79 -2.85 -12.71
C LYS A 105 5.87 -2.72 -11.62
N GLU A 106 5.60 -2.01 -10.52
CA GLU A 106 6.61 -1.80 -9.49
C GLU A 106 6.82 -3.08 -8.69
N LEU A 107 5.75 -3.83 -8.38
CA LEU A 107 5.88 -5.15 -7.74
C LEU A 107 6.65 -6.13 -8.63
N GLN A 108 6.35 -6.16 -9.94
CA GLN A 108 7.06 -7.01 -10.91
C GLN A 108 8.54 -6.61 -11.05
N ARG A 109 8.84 -5.32 -11.06
CA ARG A 109 10.22 -4.79 -11.08
C ARG A 109 10.99 -5.24 -9.84
N ILE A 110 10.38 -5.19 -8.65
CA ILE A 110 10.98 -5.64 -7.40
C ILE A 110 11.30 -7.14 -7.46
N GLU A 111 10.37 -7.97 -7.94
CA GLU A 111 10.57 -9.40 -8.13
C GLU A 111 11.75 -9.69 -9.09
N GLN A 112 11.82 -8.97 -10.21
CA GLN A 112 12.92 -9.11 -11.18
C GLN A 112 14.28 -8.76 -10.54
N ILE A 113 14.34 -7.69 -9.75
CA ILE A 113 15.56 -7.29 -9.03
C ILE A 113 16.00 -8.40 -8.08
N TYR A 114 15.07 -8.98 -7.33
CA TYR A 114 15.39 -10.08 -6.42
C TYR A 114 15.91 -11.32 -7.14
N ALA A 115 15.27 -11.70 -8.25
CA ALA A 115 15.72 -12.80 -9.08
C ALA A 115 17.15 -12.58 -9.61
N ALA A 116 17.47 -11.35 -10.02
CA ALA A 116 18.82 -11.00 -10.50
C ALA A 116 19.88 -11.05 -9.38
N LEU A 117 19.49 -10.76 -8.13
CA LEU A 117 20.39 -10.74 -6.99
C LEU A 117 20.82 -12.14 -6.52
N ASN A 118 20.03 -13.18 -6.78
CA ASN A 118 20.33 -14.59 -6.44
C ASN A 118 20.99 -14.76 -5.05
N CYS A 119 20.27 -14.30 -4.00
CA CYS A 119 20.67 -14.20 -2.58
C CYS A 119 21.48 -12.95 -2.17
N GLY A 120 21.75 -12.02 -3.08
CA GLY A 120 22.34 -10.72 -2.78
C GLY A 120 21.35 -9.73 -2.16
N THR A 121 21.89 -8.61 -1.67
CA THR A 121 21.09 -7.48 -1.20
C THR A 121 21.62 -6.17 -1.77
N TRP A 122 20.71 -5.30 -2.23
CA TRP A 122 21.02 -3.92 -2.65
C TRP A 122 20.66 -2.88 -1.58
N GLY A 123 20.25 -3.35 -0.39
CA GLY A 123 19.79 -2.50 0.70
C GLY A 123 18.30 -2.62 0.93
N ASN A 124 17.74 -1.60 1.57
CA ASN A 124 16.32 -1.56 1.92
C ASN A 124 15.48 -1.02 0.76
N LEU A 125 14.36 -1.69 0.52
CA LEU A 125 13.33 -1.32 -0.42
C LEU A 125 12.16 -0.67 0.33
N GLY A 126 11.65 0.42 -0.23
CA GLY A 126 10.29 0.91 0.05
C GLY A 126 9.34 0.49 -1.06
N TYR A 127 8.13 0.07 -0.68
CA TYR A 127 7.03 -0.24 -1.58
C TYR A 127 5.73 0.31 -1.02
N VAL A 128 4.94 0.95 -1.87
CA VAL A 128 3.58 1.41 -1.58
C VAL A 128 2.64 0.84 -2.62
N LEU A 129 1.47 0.39 -2.18
CA LEU A 129 0.33 0.05 -3.03
C LEU A 129 -0.90 0.80 -2.53
N VAL A 130 -1.65 1.40 -3.43
CA VAL A 130 -2.97 1.99 -3.20
C VAL A 130 -3.92 1.40 -4.22
N THR A 131 -4.95 0.71 -3.76
CA THR A 131 -5.90 0.05 -4.67
C THR A 131 -7.31 -0.02 -4.09
N THR A 132 -8.29 -0.28 -4.94
CA THR A 132 -9.60 -0.75 -4.53
C THR A 132 -9.56 -2.28 -4.44
N LEU A 133 -10.20 -2.86 -3.42
CA LEU A 133 -10.18 -4.31 -3.20
C LEU A 133 -11.16 -5.03 -4.14
N ASP A 134 -11.14 -4.73 -5.44
CA ASP A 134 -12.06 -5.26 -6.45
C ASP A 134 -11.38 -5.64 -7.77
N SER A 135 -10.08 -5.93 -7.73
CA SER A 135 -9.21 -6.26 -8.88
C SER A 135 -8.99 -5.16 -9.91
N THR A 136 -9.48 -3.94 -9.65
CA THR A 136 -9.12 -2.77 -10.46
C THR A 136 -7.60 -2.51 -10.34
N PRO A 137 -6.93 -2.08 -11.42
CA PRO A 137 -5.54 -1.68 -11.35
C PRO A 137 -5.31 -0.63 -10.26
N GLY A 138 -4.34 -0.90 -9.38
CA GLY A 138 -3.92 0.00 -8.33
C GLY A 138 -2.77 0.89 -8.77
N PHE A 139 -2.34 1.74 -7.83
CA PHE A 139 -1.16 2.59 -7.96
C PHE A 139 -0.07 2.05 -7.05
N ASP A 140 1.03 1.63 -7.64
CA ASP A 140 2.20 1.16 -6.91
C ASP A 140 3.43 2.04 -7.14
N TYR A 141 4.28 2.12 -6.11
CA TYR A 141 5.51 2.90 -6.10
C TYR A 141 6.60 2.09 -5.40
N SER A 142 7.79 2.06 -5.98
CA SER A 142 8.94 1.40 -5.36
C SER A 142 10.25 2.16 -5.51
N GLY A 143 11.13 2.00 -4.53
CA GLY A 143 12.45 2.62 -4.57
C GLY A 143 13.44 1.99 -3.61
N TYR A 144 14.68 1.87 -4.10
CA TYR A 144 15.88 1.65 -3.28
C TYR A 144 16.54 3.02 -3.13
N ILE A 145 16.23 3.76 -2.06
CA ILE A 145 16.82 5.11 -1.86
C ILE A 145 17.01 5.43 -0.38
N ASP A 146 18.01 6.25 -0.11
CA ASP A 146 18.67 6.44 1.19
C ASP A 146 17.84 7.13 2.31
N ASN A 147 16.53 7.40 2.15
CA ASN A 147 15.72 8.01 3.23
C ASN A 147 14.23 7.60 3.21
N ALA A 148 13.42 8.24 2.36
CA ALA A 148 11.97 8.01 2.23
C ALA A 148 11.52 8.56 0.86
N PHE A 149 10.39 8.06 0.35
CA PHE A 149 9.71 8.69 -0.79
C PHE A 149 8.26 9.03 -0.45
N ILE A 150 7.75 10.04 -1.14
CA ILE A 150 6.39 10.54 -0.99
C ILE A 150 5.66 10.28 -2.31
N SER A 151 4.52 9.58 -2.21
CA SER A 151 3.61 9.35 -3.31
C SER A 151 2.34 10.17 -3.09
N THR A 152 1.92 10.90 -4.12
CA THR A 152 0.72 11.74 -4.09
C THR A 152 -0.30 11.23 -5.09
N LEU A 153 -1.53 11.06 -4.61
CA LEU A 153 -2.72 10.67 -5.37
C LEU A 153 -3.86 11.62 -5.00
N GLN A 154 -4.98 11.48 -5.69
CA GLN A 154 -6.24 12.11 -5.30
C GLN A 154 -7.34 11.05 -5.21
N LEU A 155 -8.31 11.28 -4.34
CA LEU A 155 -9.52 10.48 -4.26
C LEU A 155 -10.64 11.20 -4.98
N ILE A 156 -11.08 10.65 -6.10
CA ILE A 156 -12.15 11.20 -6.93
C ILE A 156 -13.51 10.66 -6.46
N PRO A 157 -14.50 11.51 -6.19
CA PRO A 157 -15.83 11.07 -5.84
C PRO A 157 -16.61 10.61 -7.08
N ILE A 158 -17.00 9.34 -7.11
CA ILE A 158 -17.85 8.74 -8.12
C ILE A 158 -19.26 8.58 -7.54
N GLN A 159 -20.28 9.01 -8.28
CA GLN A 159 -21.68 8.78 -7.90
C GLN A 159 -22.07 7.33 -8.18
N VAL A 160 -22.56 6.63 -7.17
CA VAL A 160 -23.06 5.25 -7.28
C VAL A 160 -24.45 5.19 -6.66
N GLY A 161 -25.49 5.15 -7.50
CA GLY A 161 -26.87 5.29 -7.05
C GLY A 161 -27.11 6.65 -6.38
N SER A 162 -27.56 6.63 -5.13
CA SER A 162 -27.74 7.85 -4.30
C SER A 162 -26.52 8.20 -3.45
N GLY A 163 -25.45 7.39 -3.50
CA GLY A 163 -24.26 7.54 -2.67
C GLY A 163 -23.02 7.98 -3.45
N VAL A 164 -21.94 8.21 -2.71
CA VAL A 164 -20.61 8.54 -3.25
C VAL A 164 -19.60 7.49 -2.81
N LEU A 165 -18.80 7.02 -3.77
CA LEU A 165 -17.60 6.25 -3.51
C LEU A 165 -16.38 7.05 -3.97
N TYR A 166 -15.36 7.09 -3.15
CA TYR A 166 -14.08 7.67 -3.51
C TYR A 166 -13.18 6.64 -4.16
N THR A 167 -12.52 7.00 -5.25
CA THR A 167 -11.60 6.13 -6.00
C THR A 167 -10.23 6.80 -6.10
N PRO A 168 -9.12 6.07 -5.84
CA PRO A 168 -7.78 6.60 -6.08
C PRO A 168 -7.55 6.94 -7.55
N GLU A 169 -6.87 8.05 -7.81
CA GLU A 169 -6.47 8.50 -9.14
C GLU A 169 -5.10 9.20 -9.01
N ALA A 170 -4.24 9.03 -10.02
CA ALA A 170 -2.98 9.77 -10.09
C ALA A 170 -3.23 11.25 -10.44
N TYR A 171 -2.26 12.10 -10.10
CA TYR A 171 -2.23 13.49 -10.58
C TYR A 171 -1.87 13.58 -12.06
#